data_AF-A0A2V9NAX6-F1
#
_entry.id   AF-A0A2V9NAX6-F1
#
_cell.length_a   1.000
_cell.length_b   1.000
_cell.length_c   1.000
_cell.angle_alpha   90.00
_cell.angle_beta   90.00
_cell.angle_gamma   90.00
#
_symmetry.space_group_name_H-M   'P 1'
#
loop_
_entity.id
_entity.type
_entity.pdbx_description
1 polymer ?
#
loop_
_entity_poly.entity_id
_entity_poly.type
_entity_poly.pdbx_seq_one_letter_code
_entity_poly.pdbx_strand_id
1 'polypeptide(L)'
;LLAVTYFSATTVEHKEPARRVLTWIGGIAIIPATFIAIPERWWGWNEKIPLDVLIIGKVLGVVLPLSLAWLLRRRMVWENGIAAIWVLALGFISPDAKLTPYIWAALASLSIIWWGLFEARQERINLGILRFGLTVICFYFSSVMDKLGRSASLMGLGLLFLVLGWGLERARRKLVAKVKAVTA
;
A
#
# COMPACT_ATOMS: atom_id res chain seq x y z
N LEU A 1 -3.05 8.30 4.88
CA LEU A 1 -3.00 7.81 6.29
C LEU A 1 -4.33 7.24 6.77
N LEU A 2 -5.45 7.94 6.57
CA LEU A 2 -6.80 7.44 6.92
C LEU A 2 -7.11 6.03 6.39
N ALA A 3 -6.75 5.73 5.15
CA ALA A 3 -6.95 4.40 4.58
C ALA A 3 -6.16 3.30 5.33
N VAL A 4 -4.97 3.62 5.84
CA VAL A 4 -4.17 2.70 6.67
C VAL A 4 -4.81 2.54 8.06
N THR A 5 -5.30 3.63 8.64
CA THR A 5 -6.05 3.59 9.91
C THR A 5 -7.26 2.66 9.81
N TYR A 6 -8.05 2.78 8.74
CA TYR A 6 -9.20 1.89 8.50
C TYR A 6 -8.80 0.45 8.19
N PHE A 7 -7.72 0.24 7.42
CA PHE A 7 -7.17 -1.10 7.17
C PHE A 7 -6.70 -1.80 8.46
N SER A 8 -6.29 -1.02 9.47
CA SER A 8 -5.87 -1.53 10.77
C SER A 8 -7.01 -1.75 11.77
N ALA A 9 -8.26 -1.43 11.41
CA ALA A 9 -9.39 -1.37 12.36
C ALA A 9 -9.78 -2.71 13.00
N THR A 10 -9.52 -3.84 12.33
CA THR A 10 -9.72 -5.17 12.91
C THR A 10 -8.50 -5.62 13.71
N THR A 11 -8.70 -5.92 14.99
CA THR A 11 -7.70 -6.51 15.88
C THR A 11 -8.07 -7.97 16.22
N VAL A 12 -7.17 -8.70 16.87
CA VAL A 12 -7.41 -10.10 17.29
C VAL A 12 -8.51 -10.17 18.36
N GLU A 13 -8.64 -9.14 19.20
CA GLU A 13 -9.61 -9.04 20.29
C GLU A 13 -11.02 -8.61 19.86
N HIS A 14 -11.17 -7.86 18.75
CA HIS A 14 -12.47 -7.32 18.33
C HIS A 14 -12.79 -7.70 16.86
N LYS A 15 -13.58 -8.77 16.70
CA LYS A 15 -14.00 -9.34 15.39
C LYS A 15 -15.35 -8.80 14.88
N GLU A 16 -15.81 -7.66 15.37
CA GLU A 16 -17.11 -7.11 14.99
C GLU A 16 -17.24 -6.91 13.46
N PRO A 17 -18.42 -7.22 12.88
CA PRO A 17 -18.64 -7.14 11.43
C PRO A 17 -18.43 -5.72 10.88
N ALA A 18 -18.77 -4.68 11.66
CA ALA A 18 -18.52 -3.29 11.28
C ALA A 18 -17.02 -2.96 11.08
N ARG A 19 -16.15 -3.51 11.94
CA ARG A 19 -14.69 -3.33 11.83
C ARG A 19 -14.12 -4.05 10.61
N ARG A 20 -14.71 -5.20 10.24
CA ARG A 20 -14.34 -5.93 9.04
C ARG A 20 -14.65 -5.13 7.78
N VAL A 21 -15.81 -4.47 7.73
CA VAL A 21 -16.16 -3.56 6.62
C VAL A 21 -15.17 -2.39 6.54
N LEU A 22 -14.82 -1.77 7.67
CA LEU A 22 -13.78 -0.72 7.73
C LEU A 22 -12.42 -1.19 7.21
N THR A 23 -12.03 -2.43 7.54
CA THR A 23 -10.77 -3.04 7.06
C THR A 23 -10.78 -3.19 5.54
N TRP A 24 -11.90 -3.63 4.96
CA TRP A 24 -12.07 -3.73 3.51
C TRP A 24 -12.08 -2.37 2.82
N ILE A 25 -12.81 -1.40 3.37
CA ILE A 25 -12.83 -0.02 2.86
C ILE A 25 -11.41 0.56 2.87
N GLY A 26 -10.66 0.41 3.97
CA GLY A 26 -9.28 0.86 4.05
C GLY A 26 -8.36 0.13 3.06
N GLY A 27 -8.49 -1.19 2.95
CA GLY A 27 -7.71 -2.00 2.02
C GLY A 27 -7.91 -1.61 0.55
N ILE A 28 -9.16 -1.37 0.14
CA ILE A 28 -9.51 -0.89 -1.21
C ILE A 28 -9.03 0.55 -1.38
N ALA A 29 -9.29 1.44 -0.41
CA ALA A 29 -8.94 2.86 -0.49
C ALA A 29 -7.43 3.12 -0.53
N ILE A 30 -6.59 2.20 -0.03
CA ILE A 30 -5.13 2.32 -0.14
C ILE A 30 -4.68 2.35 -1.61
N ILE A 31 -5.36 1.62 -2.51
CA ILE A 31 -4.98 1.54 -3.93
C ILE A 31 -5.08 2.92 -4.62
N PRO A 32 -6.26 3.58 -4.69
CA PRO A 32 -6.37 4.91 -5.28
C PRO A 32 -5.59 5.96 -4.47
N ALA A 33 -5.50 5.83 -3.14
CA ALA A 33 -4.71 6.76 -2.33
C ALA A 33 -3.21 6.73 -2.69
N THR A 34 -2.67 5.57 -3.06
CA THR A 34 -1.28 5.45 -3.54
C THR A 34 -1.09 6.16 -4.87
N PHE A 35 -2.08 6.04 -5.77
CA PHE A 35 -2.08 6.74 -7.05
C PHE A 35 -2.29 8.24 -6.93
N ILE A 36 -2.83 8.78 -5.83
CA ILE A 36 -2.97 10.24 -5.61
C ILE A 36 -1.75 10.79 -4.86
N ALA A 37 -1.24 10.05 -3.87
CA ALA A 37 -0.13 10.50 -3.03
C ALA A 37 1.22 10.57 -3.75
N ILE A 38 1.45 9.74 -4.76
CA ILE A 38 2.67 9.78 -5.59
C ILE A 38 2.66 11.01 -6.52
N PRO A 39 1.55 11.34 -7.23
CA PRO A 39 1.54 12.42 -8.20
C PRO A 39 1.24 13.84 -7.73
N GLU A 40 0.79 14.11 -6.50
CA GLU A 40 0.56 15.52 -6.08
C GLU A 40 1.81 16.41 -6.28
N ARG A 41 3.01 15.82 -6.28
CA ARG A 41 4.27 16.52 -6.60
C ARG A 41 4.74 16.35 -8.05
N TRP A 42 4.22 15.36 -8.79
CA TRP A 42 4.69 14.98 -10.13
C TRP A 42 3.76 15.47 -11.26
N TRP A 43 2.48 15.72 -10.99
CA TRP A 43 1.50 16.19 -11.99
C TRP A 43 1.50 17.72 -12.16
N GLY A 44 2.39 18.43 -11.47
CA GLY A 44 2.61 19.86 -11.67
C GLY A 44 1.45 20.75 -11.23
N TRP A 45 0.59 20.29 -10.31
CA TRP A 45 -0.45 21.12 -9.69
C TRP A 45 0.22 22.12 -8.74
N ASN A 46 0.86 23.13 -9.32
CA ASN A 46 1.48 24.26 -8.64
C ASN A 46 0.41 25.30 -8.29
N GLU A 47 -0.63 24.88 -7.59
CA GLU A 47 -1.50 25.86 -6.95
C GLU A 47 -0.71 26.49 -5.80
N LYS A 48 -0.60 27.82 -5.84
CA LYS A 48 -0.01 28.61 -4.75
C LYS A 48 -0.98 28.61 -3.58
N ILE A 49 -1.00 27.51 -2.84
CA ILE A 49 -1.79 27.38 -1.63
C ILE A 49 -1.13 28.24 -0.54
N PRO A 50 -1.89 29.07 0.20
CA PRO A 50 -1.37 29.81 1.33
C PRO A 50 -0.68 28.88 2.34
N LEU A 51 0.46 29.33 2.88
CA LEU A 51 1.29 28.55 3.82
C LEU A 51 0.48 28.04 5.01
N ASP A 52 -0.42 28.86 5.54
CA ASP A 52 -1.26 28.51 6.68
C ASP A 52 -2.22 27.37 6.35
N VAL A 53 -2.86 27.42 5.18
CA VAL A 53 -3.77 26.36 4.70
C VAL A 53 -3.03 25.07 4.43
N LEU A 54 -1.81 25.16 3.89
CA LEU A 54 -0.96 23.98 3.64
C LEU A 54 -0.51 23.31 4.94
N ILE A 55 -0.07 24.10 5.93
CA ILE A 55 0.35 23.58 7.24
C ILE A 55 -0.85 22.96 7.96
N ILE A 56 -1.99 23.66 7.99
CA ILE A 56 -3.22 23.17 8.60
C ILE A 56 -3.66 21.86 7.94
N GLY A 57 -3.66 21.79 6.61
CA GLY A 57 -4.03 20.58 5.86
C GLY A 57 -3.10 19.39 6.14
N LYS A 58 -1.78 19.62 6.18
CA LYS A 58 -0.79 18.57 6.52
C LYS A 58 -0.92 18.10 7.96
N VAL A 59 -1.12 19.02 8.90
CA VAL A 59 -1.29 18.70 10.33
C VAL A 59 -2.59 17.93 10.53
N LEU A 60 -3.72 18.40 10.00
CA LEU A 60 -5.00 17.68 10.05
C LEU A 60 -4.89 16.30 9.39
N GLY A 61 -4.26 16.20 8.22
CA GLY A 61 -4.09 14.95 7.49
C GLY A 61 -3.26 13.88 8.19
N VAL A 62 -2.45 14.26 9.20
CA VAL A 62 -1.66 13.35 10.04
C VAL A 62 -2.32 13.13 11.40
N VAL A 63 -2.78 14.19 12.05
CA VAL A 63 -3.34 14.16 13.41
C VAL A 63 -4.69 13.44 13.46
N LEU A 64 -5.61 13.67 12.50
CA LEU A 64 -6.90 12.97 12.43
C LEU A 64 -6.75 11.45 12.32
N PRO A 65 -5.98 10.91 11.36
CA PRO A 65 -5.84 9.46 11.23
C PRO A 65 -5.09 8.82 12.41
N LEU A 66 -4.16 9.54 13.05
CA LEU A 66 -3.46 9.05 14.23
C LEU A 66 -4.36 9.05 15.47
N SER A 67 -5.20 10.08 15.66
CA SER A 67 -6.16 10.11 16.77
C SER A 67 -7.26 9.05 16.62
N LEU A 68 -7.76 8.84 15.38
CA LEU A 68 -8.64 7.71 15.05
C LEU A 68 -7.95 6.36 15.30
N ALA A 69 -6.69 6.19 14.90
CA ALA A 69 -5.93 4.98 15.18
C ALA A 69 -5.80 4.71 16.69
N TRP A 70 -5.59 5.78 17.47
CA TRP A 70 -5.49 5.70 18.92
C TRP A 70 -6.82 5.28 19.57
N LEU A 71 -7.93 5.86 19.10
CA LEU A 71 -9.29 5.53 19.55
C LEU A 71 -9.69 4.08 19.21
N LEU A 72 -9.39 3.60 18.01
CA LEU A 72 -9.80 2.26 17.57
C LEU A 72 -8.95 1.12 18.16
N ARG A 73 -7.67 1.38 18.47
CA ARG A 73 -6.67 0.32 18.70
C ARG A 73 -5.92 0.38 20.03
N ARG A 74 -5.99 1.49 20.79
CA ARG A 74 -5.39 1.80 22.11
C ARG A 74 -3.97 1.25 22.42
N ARG A 75 -3.74 -0.07 22.34
CA ARG A 75 -2.48 -0.77 22.66
C ARG A 75 -1.59 -1.12 21.44
N MET A 76 -2.12 -1.18 20.22
CA MET A 76 -1.37 -1.51 18.97
C MET A 76 -1.21 -0.32 18.02
N VAL A 77 -0.94 0.87 18.55
CA VAL A 77 -0.85 2.13 17.79
C VAL A 77 0.48 2.25 17.04
N TRP A 78 1.51 1.54 17.50
CA TRP A 78 2.86 1.59 16.94
C TRP A 78 2.92 1.22 15.45
N GLU A 79 2.08 0.28 15.00
CA GLU A 79 2.01 -0.13 13.58
C GLU A 79 1.53 1.01 12.67
N ASN A 80 0.57 1.82 13.13
CA ASN A 80 0.12 3.01 12.41
C ASN A 80 1.14 4.15 12.51
N GLY A 81 1.92 4.21 13.58
CA GLY A 81 3.07 5.11 13.70
C GLY A 81 4.15 4.81 12.65
N ILE A 82 4.53 3.54 12.48
CA ILE A 82 5.48 3.11 11.44
C ILE A 82 4.93 3.45 10.06
N ALA A 83 3.66 3.15 9.80
CA ALA A 83 3.03 3.50 8.52
C ALA A 83 2.98 5.02 8.29
N ALA A 84 2.77 5.82 9.33
CA ALA A 84 2.83 7.28 9.26
C ALA A 84 4.21 7.77 8.86
N ILE A 85 5.26 7.28 9.51
CA ILE A 85 6.65 7.59 9.16
C ILE A 85 6.92 7.18 7.70
N TRP A 86 6.45 6.00 7.28
CA TRP A 86 6.66 5.50 5.91
C TRP A 86 5.98 6.36 4.83
N VAL A 87 4.78 6.88 5.13
CA VAL A 87 4.05 7.79 4.23
C VAL A 87 4.67 9.19 4.23
N LEU A 88 5.19 9.66 5.36
CA LEU A 88 5.92 10.94 5.40
C LEU A 88 7.27 10.85 4.68
N ALA A 89 7.94 9.70 4.78
CA ALA A 89 9.20 9.41 4.07
C ALA A 89 9.06 9.49 2.54
N LEU A 90 7.90 9.13 1.98
CA LEU A 90 7.60 9.35 0.56
C LEU A 90 7.76 10.81 0.14
N GLY A 91 7.47 11.76 1.03
CA GLY A 91 7.61 13.19 0.76
C GLY A 91 9.05 13.68 0.60
N PHE A 92 10.04 12.88 1.03
CA PHE A 92 11.46 13.18 0.88
C PHE A 92 12.08 12.54 -0.37
N ILE A 93 11.36 11.66 -1.06
CA ILE A 93 11.84 11.06 -2.31
C ILE A 93 11.74 12.11 -3.42
N SER A 94 12.88 12.41 -4.06
CA SER A 94 12.95 13.36 -5.16
C SER A 94 12.05 12.92 -6.34
N PRO A 95 11.27 13.83 -6.94
CA PRO A 95 10.47 13.52 -8.11
C PRO A 95 11.28 13.04 -9.32
N ASP A 96 12.55 13.45 -9.42
CA ASP A 96 13.43 13.05 -10.53
C ASP A 96 13.91 11.59 -10.42
N ALA A 97 13.66 10.94 -9.27
CA ALA A 97 14.09 9.57 -9.05
C ALA A 97 13.16 8.57 -9.78
N LYS A 98 13.63 8.05 -10.91
CA LYS A 98 12.85 7.12 -11.75
C LYS A 98 12.59 5.75 -11.12
N LEU A 99 13.50 5.25 -10.28
CA LEU A 99 13.44 3.89 -9.73
C LEU A 99 12.99 3.84 -8.27
N THR A 100 13.43 4.83 -7.48
CA THR A 100 13.22 4.92 -6.03
C THR A 100 11.76 4.82 -5.58
N PRO A 101 10.76 5.50 -6.20
CA PRO A 101 9.37 5.39 -5.75
C PRO A 101 8.78 4.00 -5.96
N TYR A 102 9.18 3.27 -7.01
CA TYR A 102 8.74 1.90 -7.26
C TYR A 102 9.34 0.92 -6.24
N ILE A 103 10.63 1.08 -5.92
CA ILE A 103 11.27 0.28 -4.86
C ILE A 103 10.60 0.56 -3.51
N TRP A 104 10.32 1.82 -3.20
CA TRP A 104 9.66 2.21 -1.97
C TRP A 104 8.24 1.63 -1.85
N ALA A 105 7.46 1.65 -2.94
CA ALA A 105 6.15 1.04 -3.01
C ALA A 105 6.19 -0.50 -2.94
N ALA A 106 7.19 -1.13 -3.55
CA ALA A 106 7.41 -2.57 -3.47
C ALA A 106 7.74 -2.99 -2.03
N LEU A 107 8.62 -2.25 -1.34
CA LEU A 107 8.91 -2.45 0.08
C LEU A 107 7.66 -2.27 0.95
N ALA A 108 6.86 -1.24 0.70
CA ALA A 108 5.60 -1.05 1.43
C ALA A 108 4.63 -2.23 1.25
N SER A 109 4.57 -2.81 0.05
CA SER A 109 3.76 -3.99 -0.23
C SER A 109 4.28 -5.23 0.49
N LEU A 110 5.60 -5.44 0.50
CA LEU A 110 6.25 -6.54 1.22
C LEU A 110 6.03 -6.43 2.73
N SER A 111 6.14 -5.24 3.31
CA SER A 111 5.88 -5.01 4.74
C SER A 111 4.46 -5.41 5.13
N ILE A 112 3.48 -5.24 4.24
CA ILE A 112 2.08 -5.62 4.50
C ILE A 112 1.85 -7.11 4.33
N ILE A 113 2.54 -7.75 3.39
CA ILE A 113 2.56 -9.22 3.29
C ILE A 113 3.17 -9.81 4.57
N TRP A 114 4.31 -9.28 5.01
CA TRP A 114 4.99 -9.68 6.24
C TRP A 114 4.07 -9.52 7.45
N TRP A 115 3.46 -8.35 7.63
CA TRP A 115 2.51 -8.12 8.71
C TRP A 115 1.29 -9.06 8.64
N GLY A 116 0.77 -9.32 7.44
CA GLY A 116 -0.29 -10.31 7.23
C GLY A 116 0.11 -11.73 7.63
N LEU A 117 1.40 -12.09 7.52
CA LEU A 117 1.93 -13.37 7.99
C LEU A 117 2.04 -13.44 9.51
N PHE A 118 2.50 -12.36 10.16
CA PHE A 118 2.58 -12.29 11.62
C PHE A 118 1.21 -12.44 12.28
N GLU A 119 0.18 -11.82 11.70
CA GLU A 119 -1.19 -11.91 12.22
C GLU A 119 -1.99 -13.09 11.65
N ALA A 120 -1.39 -13.91 10.78
CA ALA A 120 -2.04 -15.04 10.12
C ALA A 120 -3.36 -14.68 9.39
N ARG A 121 -3.45 -13.46 8.82
CA ARG A 121 -4.65 -12.95 8.14
C ARG A 121 -4.50 -12.99 6.62
N GLN A 122 -5.27 -13.87 5.97
CA GLN A 122 -5.27 -14.01 4.51
C GLN A 122 -5.68 -12.74 3.77
N GLU A 123 -6.58 -11.93 4.35
CA GLU A 123 -7.05 -10.67 3.76
C GLU A 123 -5.88 -9.69 3.54
N ARG A 124 -4.96 -9.59 4.51
CA ARG A 124 -3.79 -8.69 4.43
C ARG A 124 -2.74 -9.20 3.44
N ILE A 125 -2.51 -10.51 3.42
CA ILE A 125 -1.57 -11.16 2.49
C ILE A 125 -2.04 -10.94 1.04
N ASN A 126 -3.33 -11.20 0.75
CA ASN A 126 -3.87 -11.02 -0.60
C ASN A 126 -3.78 -9.55 -1.05
N LEU A 127 -4.10 -8.60 -0.16
CA LEU A 127 -4.02 -7.17 -0.49
C LEU A 127 -2.58 -6.70 -0.70
N GLY A 128 -1.61 -7.24 0.05
CA GLY A 128 -0.19 -6.97 -0.15
C GLY A 128 0.32 -7.52 -1.49
N ILE A 129 -0.08 -8.75 -1.83
CA ILE A 129 0.23 -9.40 -3.13
C ILE A 129 -0.35 -8.58 -4.30
N LEU A 130 -1.61 -8.16 -4.18
CA LEU A 130 -2.27 -7.33 -5.20
C LEU A 130 -1.53 -6.02 -5.44
N ARG A 131 -1.16 -5.33 -4.35
CA ARG A 131 -0.42 -4.07 -4.44
C ARG A 131 0.98 -4.24 -5.02
N PHE A 132 1.69 -5.29 -4.62
CA PHE A 132 2.99 -5.60 -5.20
C PHE A 132 2.88 -5.81 -6.72
N GLY A 133 1.88 -6.56 -7.17
CA GLY A 133 1.67 -6.77 -8.60
C GLY A 133 1.35 -5.48 -9.35
N LEU A 134 0.54 -4.61 -8.75
CA LEU A 134 0.23 -3.30 -9.31
C LEU A 134 1.49 -2.41 -9.44
N THR A 135 2.37 -2.41 -8.42
CA THR A 135 3.64 -1.67 -8.48
C THR A 135 4.52 -2.16 -9.63
N VAL A 136 4.61 -3.47 -9.85
CA VAL A 136 5.40 -4.04 -10.95
C VAL A 136 4.81 -3.65 -12.31
N ILE A 137 3.49 -3.67 -12.46
CA ILE A 137 2.81 -3.24 -13.69
C ILE A 137 3.10 -1.76 -13.97
N CYS A 138 2.94 -0.88 -12.98
CA CYS A 138 3.23 0.54 -13.13
C CYS A 138 4.70 0.80 -13.48
N PHE A 139 5.63 0.08 -12.85
CA PHE A 139 7.06 0.15 -13.17
C PHE A 139 7.33 -0.28 -14.62
N TYR A 140 6.72 -1.38 -15.06
CA TYR A 140 6.86 -1.86 -16.43
C TYR A 140 6.44 -0.81 -17.46
N PHE A 141 5.23 -0.24 -17.28
CA PHE A 141 4.72 0.80 -18.18
C PHE A 141 5.57 2.08 -18.16
N SER A 142 6.11 2.48 -17.02
CA SER A 142 6.86 3.74 -16.90
C SER A 142 8.35 3.65 -17.23
N SER A 143 8.97 2.47 -17.17
CA SER A 143 10.44 2.34 -17.29
C SER A 143 10.90 1.32 -18.33
N VAL A 144 10.05 0.33 -18.65
CA VAL A 144 10.39 -0.77 -19.56
C VAL A 144 9.72 -0.59 -20.91
N MET A 145 8.44 -0.17 -20.94
CA MET A 145 7.70 0.06 -22.17
C MET A 145 8.35 1.12 -23.05
N ASP A 146 8.85 2.21 -22.46
CA ASP A 146 9.55 3.27 -23.20
C ASP A 146 10.88 2.81 -23.84
N LYS A 147 11.41 1.66 -23.42
CA LYS A 147 12.67 1.09 -23.91
C LYS A 147 12.46 -0.03 -24.92
N LEU A 148 11.23 -0.51 -25.10
CA LEU A 148 10.89 -1.63 -25.98
C LEU A 148 10.00 -1.14 -27.12
N GLY A 149 10.21 -1.66 -28.32
CA GLY A 149 9.28 -1.43 -29.42
C GLY A 149 7.85 -1.88 -29.04
N ARG A 150 6.84 -1.20 -29.59
CA ARG A 150 5.41 -1.36 -29.21
C ARG A 150 4.96 -2.83 -29.12
N SER A 151 5.27 -3.64 -30.14
CA SER A 151 4.90 -5.06 -30.17
C SER A 151 5.69 -5.93 -29.17
N ALA A 152 6.99 -5.67 -29.02
CA ALA A 152 7.82 -6.36 -28.04
C ALA A 152 7.38 -6.05 -26.60
N SER A 153 6.93 -4.82 -26.34
CA SER A 153 6.40 -4.40 -25.04
C SER A 153 5.10 -5.12 -24.67
N LEU A 154 4.22 -5.43 -25.64
CA LEU A 154 2.97 -6.15 -25.37
C LEU A 154 3.23 -7.64 -25.12
N MET A 155 4.16 -8.25 -25.86
CA MET A 155 4.60 -9.63 -25.60
C MET A 155 5.30 -9.75 -24.24
N GLY A 156 6.20 -8.81 -23.92
CA GLY A 156 6.88 -8.75 -22.62
C GLY A 156 5.90 -8.56 -21.46
N LEU A 157 4.87 -7.73 -21.64
CA LEU A 157 3.81 -7.53 -20.65
C LEU A 157 3.03 -8.83 -20.43
N GLY A 158 2.63 -9.50 -21.50
CA GLY A 158 1.93 -10.80 -21.42
C GLY A 158 2.75 -11.86 -20.68
N LEU A 159 4.04 -11.97 -20.99
CA LEU A 159 4.94 -12.89 -20.28
C LEU A 159 5.09 -12.50 -18.80
N LEU A 160 5.22 -11.20 -18.52
CA LEU A 160 5.30 -10.69 -17.15
C LEU A 160 4.04 -11.03 -16.37
N PHE A 161 2.84 -10.86 -16.92
CA PHE A 161 1.59 -11.24 -16.25
C PHE A 161 1.53 -12.74 -15.96
N LEU A 162 2.00 -13.59 -16.87
CA LEU A 162 2.03 -15.04 -16.67
C LEU A 162 3.00 -15.43 -15.54
N VAL A 163 4.24 -14.93 -15.58
CA VAL A 163 5.26 -15.24 -14.58
C VAL A 163 4.89 -14.66 -13.21
N LEU A 164 4.46 -13.40 -13.19
CA LEU A 164 4.07 -12.71 -11.97
C LEU A 164 2.81 -13.32 -11.36
N GLY A 165 1.78 -13.58 -12.18
CA GLY A 165 0.54 -14.22 -11.74
C GLY A 165 0.76 -15.62 -11.20
N TRP A 166 1.56 -16.43 -11.89
CA TRP A 166 1.94 -17.76 -11.41
C TRP A 166 2.74 -17.70 -10.10
N GLY A 167 3.73 -16.81 -10.02
CA GLY A 167 4.57 -16.63 -8.84
C GLY A 167 3.77 -16.16 -7.62
N LEU A 168 2.91 -15.16 -7.80
CA LEU A 168 2.03 -14.63 -6.78
C LEU A 168 1.03 -15.69 -6.31
N GLU A 169 0.42 -16.45 -7.22
CA GLU A 169 -0.52 -17.51 -6.84
C GLU A 169 0.18 -18.68 -6.13
N ARG A 170 1.41 -19.02 -6.52
CA ARG A 170 2.20 -20.05 -5.83
C ARG A 170 2.63 -19.59 -4.43
N ALA A 171 3.03 -18.32 -4.29
CA ALA A 171 3.30 -17.71 -2.99
C ALA A 171 2.04 -17.71 -2.12
N ARG A 172 0.91 -17.21 -2.64
CA ARG A 172 -0.38 -17.22 -1.95
C ARG A 172 -0.75 -18.62 -1.45
N ARG A 173 -0.69 -19.64 -2.30
CA ARG A 173 -1.00 -21.03 -1.92
C ARG A 173 -0.12 -21.53 -0.77
N LYS A 174 1.19 -21.26 -0.81
CA LYS A 174 2.11 -21.62 0.28
C LYS A 174 1.82 -20.87 1.58
N LEU A 175 1.53 -19.57 1.51
CA LEU A 175 1.26 -18.75 2.69
C LEU A 175 -0.07 -19.12 3.34
N VAL A 176 -1.12 -19.35 2.54
CA VAL A 176 -2.43 -19.81 3.00
C VAL A 176 -2.32 -21.20 3.65
N ALA A 177 -1.54 -22.11 3.07
CA ALA A 177 -1.31 -23.44 3.65
C ALA A 177 -0.60 -23.35 5.02
N LYS A 178 0.42 -22.50 5.15
CA LYS A 178 1.10 -22.27 6.44
C LYS A 178 0.16 -21.68 7.50
N VAL A 179 -0.66 -20.70 7.13
CA VAL A 179 -1.64 -20.09 8.05
C VAL A 179 -2.64 -21.14 8.54
N LYS A 180 -3.19 -21.97 7.64
CA LYS A 180 -4.11 -23.05 8.01
C LYS A 180 -3.48 -24.09 8.93
N ALA A 181 -2.20 -24.42 8.73
CA ALA A 181 -1.49 -25.38 9.58
C ALA A 181 -1.22 -24.87 11.01
N VAL A 182 -1.18 -23.55 11.21
CA VAL A 182 -0.99 -22.93 12.55
C VAL A 182 -2.31 -22.72 13.29
N THR A 183 -3.45 -22.72 12.57
CA THR A 183 -4.79 -22.55 13.15
C THR A 183 -5.56 -23.87 13.35
N ALA A 184 -4.99 -24.99 12.92
CA ALA A 184 -5.48 -26.35 13.16
C ALA A 184 -4.84 -26.90 14.44
#